data_AF-A0A1A0HC81-F1
#
_entry.id   AF-A0A1A0HC81-F1
#
_cell.length_a   1.000
_cell.length_b   1.000
_cell.length_c   1.000
_cell.angle_alpha   90.00
_cell.angle_beta   90.00
_cell.angle_gamma   90.00
#
_symmetry.space_group_name_H-M   'P 1'
#
loop_
_entity.id
_entity.type
_entity.pdbx_description
1 polymer ?
#
loop_
_entity_poly.entity_id
_entity_poly.type
_entity_poly.pdbx_seq_one_letter_code
_entity_poly.pdbx_strand_id
1 'polypeptide(L)'
;PIVNGLNFQSRIEVRLTEIGDFRSVKEKTLPVNRDYAFEAPDLAAGEYELTINAYDFIVRAPRWRIFVDDTETRAFVDAIASESYNISSQQIIQRDSPLTVPISGFKSYYESTEGRLTEVLMNSPFGFIFRSKLYSLLFFGTLVIMAFPYVIPYVAPDFAEQYQKMQAEMNAPPQENKPMGEILSKAAPKNQAISEKYSNSGKRTRKRG
;
A
#
# COMPACT_ATOMS: atom_id res chain seq x y z
N PRO A 1 12.09 6.05 5.92
CA PRO A 1 13.35 6.66 6.43
C PRO A 1 13.00 7.77 7.42
N ILE A 2 13.55 7.76 8.64
CA ILE A 2 13.39 8.87 9.58
C ILE A 2 14.19 10.04 9.00
N VAL A 3 13.50 11.06 8.50
CA VAL A 3 14.14 12.18 7.78
C VAL A 3 15.05 13.00 8.70
N ASN A 4 14.82 12.94 10.01
CA ASN A 4 15.67 13.54 11.04
C ASN A 4 16.29 12.43 11.91
N GLY A 5 17.45 11.91 11.50
CA GLY A 5 18.12 10.74 12.11
C GLY A 5 18.62 10.89 13.55
N LEU A 6 18.08 11.79 14.35
CA LEU A 6 18.38 11.93 15.78
C LEU A 6 17.07 12.14 16.55
N ASN A 7 16.65 11.10 17.26
CA ASN A 7 15.53 11.17 18.20
C ASN A 7 16.05 11.63 19.56
N PHE A 8 15.56 12.76 20.06
CA PHE A 8 15.98 13.32 21.33
C PHE A 8 14.91 13.12 22.40
N GLN A 9 15.31 12.58 23.55
CA GLN A 9 14.47 12.43 24.74
C GLN A 9 13.87 13.77 25.21
N SER A 10 14.54 14.90 24.93
CA SER A 10 14.04 16.25 25.22
C SER A 10 12.78 16.64 24.45
N ARG A 11 12.39 15.85 23.45
CA ARG A 11 11.16 16.04 22.64
C ARG A 11 10.00 15.15 23.11
N ILE A 12 10.18 14.48 24.24
CA ILE A 12 9.15 13.72 24.92
C ILE A 12 8.83 14.43 26.21
N GLU A 13 7.59 14.86 26.33
CA GLU A 13 7.05 15.52 27.51
C GLU A 13 6.19 14.51 28.25
N VAL A 14 6.58 14.19 29.49
CA VAL A 14 5.81 13.34 30.40
C VAL A 14 5.34 14.20 31.56
N ARG A 15 4.03 14.24 31.76
CA ARG A 15 3.38 15.02 32.82
C ARG A 15 2.53 14.13 33.69
N LEU A 16 2.61 14.35 35.00
CA LEU A 16 1.82 13.66 35.99
C LEU A 16 1.04 14.69 36.80
N THR A 17 -0.28 14.54 36.82
CA THR A 17 -1.21 15.49 37.46
C THR A 17 -2.03 14.78 38.52
N GLU A 18 -2.03 15.28 39.75
CA GLU A 18 -2.87 14.75 40.83
C GLU A 18 -4.35 15.02 40.55
N ILE A 19 -5.19 13.98 40.62
CA ILE A 19 -6.64 14.04 40.43
C ILE A 19 -7.29 14.00 41.81
N GLY A 20 -8.00 15.06 42.20
CA GLY A 20 -8.83 15.04 43.42
C GLY A 20 -8.94 16.38 44.14
N ASP A 21 -7.87 17.18 44.16
CA ASP A 21 -7.91 18.51 44.78
C ASP A 21 -8.11 19.61 43.72
N PHE A 22 -9.37 19.98 43.48
CA PHE A 22 -9.74 21.07 42.55
C PHE A 22 -9.16 22.43 42.96
N ARG A 23 -8.67 22.58 44.20
CA ARG A 23 -8.11 23.85 44.70
C ARG A 23 -6.61 23.97 44.43
N SER A 24 -5.90 22.86 44.22
CA SER A 24 -4.48 22.86 43.90
C SER A 24 -4.14 21.72 42.94
N VAL A 25 -4.16 22.01 41.64
CA VAL A 25 -3.68 21.07 40.63
C VAL A 25 -2.17 20.95 40.79
N LYS A 26 -1.69 19.85 41.36
CA LYS A 26 -0.26 19.54 41.43
C LYS A 26 0.14 18.80 40.16
N GLU A 27 0.85 19.52 39.29
CA GLU A 27 1.42 18.99 38.06
C GLU A 27 2.94 18.83 38.23
N LYS A 28 3.47 17.67 37.85
CA LYS A 28 4.90 17.35 37.86
C LYS A 28 5.31 16.94 36.46
N THR A 29 6.30 17.63 35.90
CA THR A 29 6.96 17.18 34.65
C THR A 29 8.04 16.17 35.00
N LEU A 30 8.00 15.00 34.38
CA LEU A 30 8.95 13.92 34.60
C LEU A 30 10.00 13.92 33.49
N PRO A 31 11.30 14.08 33.81
CA PRO A 31 12.35 14.05 32.80
C PRO A 31 12.49 12.63 32.22
N VAL A 32 12.65 12.55 30.91
CA VAL A 32 12.92 11.30 30.20
C VAL A 32 14.43 11.13 30.05
N ASN A 33 14.95 9.97 30.44
CA ASN A 33 16.37 9.66 30.37
C ASN A 33 16.78 9.20 28.95
N ARG A 34 18.06 8.82 28.77
CA ARG A 34 18.59 8.38 27.47
C ARG A 34 18.01 7.05 26.98
N ASP A 35 17.48 6.24 27.90
CA ASP A 35 16.88 4.93 27.62
C ASP A 35 15.36 5.05 27.39
N TYR A 36 14.84 6.28 27.23
CA TYR A 36 13.42 6.59 27.09
C TYR A 36 12.57 6.17 28.30
N ALA A 37 13.18 6.06 29.48
CA ALA A 37 12.51 5.81 30.75
C ALA A 37 12.33 7.10 31.55
N PHE A 38 11.31 7.12 32.41
CA PHE A 38 11.01 8.20 33.34
C PHE A 38 10.64 7.62 34.69
N GLU A 39 10.88 8.37 35.75
CA GLU A 39 10.61 7.95 37.13
C GLU A 39 9.85 9.04 37.87
N ALA A 40 8.88 8.64 38.69
CA ALA A 40 8.14 9.51 39.59
C ALA A 40 8.42 9.08 41.04
N PRO A 41 9.50 9.59 41.67
CA PRO A 41 9.80 9.25 43.05
C PRO A 41 8.76 9.85 44.00
N ASP A 42 8.54 9.14 45.10
CA ASP A 42 7.76 9.57 46.27
C ASP A 42 6.30 9.95 45.96
N LEU A 43 5.62 9.11 45.18
CA LEU A 43 4.19 9.26 44.95
C LEU A 43 3.40 8.90 46.22
N ALA A 44 2.54 9.82 46.65
CA ALA A 44 1.56 9.54 47.71
C ALA A 44 0.43 8.65 47.17
N ALA A 45 -0.30 7.99 48.09
CA ALA A 45 -1.51 7.29 47.72
C ALA A 45 -2.56 8.27 47.14
N GLY A 46 -3.16 7.90 46.02
CA GLY A 46 -4.08 8.77 45.30
C GLY A 46 -4.24 8.42 43.81
N GLU A 47 -5.01 9.26 43.12
CA GLU A 47 -5.24 9.16 41.68
C GLU A 47 -4.43 10.21 40.92
N TYR A 48 -3.84 9.80 39.80
CA TYR A 48 -3.05 10.67 38.95
C TYR A 48 -3.39 10.48 37.47
N GLU A 49 -3.32 11.56 36.70
CA GLU A 49 -3.32 11.53 35.23
C GLU A 49 -1.87 11.60 34.75
N LEU A 50 -1.42 10.57 34.03
CA LEU A 50 -0.15 10.57 33.32
C LEU A 50 -0.41 10.88 31.84
N THR A 51 0.12 12.00 31.35
CA THR A 51 0.06 12.39 29.95
C THR A 51 1.45 12.35 29.33
N ILE A 52 1.55 11.70 28.16
CA ILE A 52 2.78 11.52 27.40
C ILE A 52 2.57 12.11 26.01
N ASN A 53 3.36 13.13 25.70
CA ASN A 53 3.39 13.75 24.39
C ASN A 53 4.79 13.61 23.79
N ALA A 54 4.87 13.06 22.59
CA ALA A 54 6.13 12.93 21.86
C ALA A 54 6.05 13.69 20.53
N TYR A 55 7.07 14.47 20.20
CA TYR A 55 7.10 15.19 18.93
C TYR A 55 7.40 14.24 17.75
N ASP A 56 8.31 13.30 17.93
CA ASP A 56 8.76 12.45 16.82
C ASP A 56 7.96 11.12 16.70
N PHE A 57 7.13 10.80 17.70
CA PHE A 57 6.39 9.53 17.78
C PHE A 57 4.88 9.69 17.89
N ILE A 58 4.19 8.69 17.38
CA ILE A 58 2.78 8.45 17.68
C ILE A 58 2.73 7.49 18.87
N VAL A 59 2.28 8.00 20.01
CA VAL A 59 2.08 7.22 21.24
C VAL A 59 0.67 6.61 21.17
N ARG A 60 0.55 5.28 21.29
CA ARG A 60 -0.73 4.58 21.11
C ARG A 60 -1.72 4.88 22.25
N ALA A 61 -1.21 4.98 23.47
CA ALA A 61 -1.95 5.36 24.66
C ALA A 61 -1.22 6.55 25.32
N PRO A 62 -1.50 7.79 24.90
CA PRO A 62 -0.81 8.97 25.41
C PRO A 62 -1.30 9.39 26.80
N ARG A 63 -2.42 8.84 27.28
CA ARG A 63 -3.02 9.19 28.56
C ARG A 63 -3.31 7.94 29.37
N TRP A 64 -2.92 7.99 30.63
CA TRP A 64 -3.11 6.92 31.59
C TRP A 64 -3.64 7.50 32.88
N ARG A 65 -4.55 6.76 33.53
CA ARG A 65 -4.94 7.02 34.91
C ARG A 65 -4.18 6.06 35.82
N ILE A 66 -3.44 6.61 36.76
CA ILE A 66 -2.61 5.88 37.72
C ILE A 66 -3.29 5.92 39.08
N PHE A 67 -3.51 4.75 39.67
CA PHE A 67 -3.99 4.59 41.03
C PHE A 67 -2.84 4.08 41.89
N VAL A 68 -2.45 4.87 42.88
CA VAL A 68 -1.40 4.52 43.84
C VAL A 68 -2.09 4.19 45.16
N ASP A 69 -1.90 2.97 45.63
CA ASP A 69 -2.36 2.48 46.93
C ASP A 69 -1.17 2.02 47.79
N ASP A 70 -1.41 1.72 49.06
CA ASP A 70 -0.40 1.19 49.99
C ASP A 70 0.11 -0.20 49.56
N THR A 71 -0.66 -0.92 48.74
CA THR A 71 -0.39 -2.30 48.33
C THR A 71 0.15 -2.44 46.92
N GLU A 72 -0.41 -1.69 45.97
CA GLU A 72 -0.04 -1.78 44.56
C GLU A 72 -0.26 -0.45 43.83
N THR A 73 0.49 -0.28 42.75
CA THR A 73 0.25 0.79 41.77
C THR A 73 -0.38 0.19 40.52
N ARG A 74 -1.50 0.74 40.09
CA ARG A 74 -2.23 0.29 38.88
C ARG A 74 -2.33 1.42 37.87
N ALA A 75 -2.24 1.08 36.60
CA ALA A 75 -2.42 2.00 35.49
C ALA A 75 -3.52 1.52 34.55
N PHE A 76 -4.35 2.44 34.08
CA PHE A 76 -5.41 2.20 33.10
C PHE A 76 -5.24 3.18 31.94
N VAL A 77 -5.46 2.73 30.70
CA VAL A 77 -5.52 3.64 29.56
C VAL A 77 -6.74 4.54 29.73
N ASP A 78 -6.51 5.84 29.67
CA ASP A 78 -7.56 6.84 29.81
C ASP A 78 -7.99 7.35 28.43
N ALA A 79 -9.24 7.08 28.06
CA ALA A 79 -9.83 7.56 26.82
C ALA A 79 -10.42 8.96 27.04
N ILE A 80 -10.18 9.87 26.09
CA ILE A 80 -10.72 11.23 26.17
C ILE A 80 -12.24 11.18 26.37
N ALA A 81 -12.73 11.91 27.38
CA ALA A 81 -14.14 11.99 27.76
C ALA A 81 -14.78 10.69 28.27
N SER A 82 -13.99 9.73 28.75
CA SER A 82 -14.51 8.61 29.53
C SER A 82 -14.58 8.97 31.02
N GLU A 83 -15.75 8.77 31.64
CA GLU A 83 -15.90 8.87 33.10
C GLU A 83 -15.50 7.57 33.81
N SER A 84 -15.24 6.50 33.05
CA SER A 84 -15.00 5.16 33.59
C SER A 84 -13.61 4.62 33.22
N TYR A 85 -13.09 3.77 34.10
CA TYR A 85 -11.83 3.06 33.91
C TYR A 85 -11.94 2.00 32.82
N ASN A 86 -10.97 1.97 31.92
CA ASN A 86 -10.83 0.85 31.01
C ASN A 86 -10.13 -0.33 31.72
N ILE A 87 -10.92 -1.13 32.46
CA ILE A 87 -10.44 -2.28 33.24
C ILE A 87 -9.66 -3.27 32.36
N SER A 88 -10.03 -3.44 31.08
CA SER A 88 -9.33 -4.33 30.16
C SER A 88 -7.89 -3.92 29.84
N SER A 89 -7.53 -2.68 30.16
CA SER A 89 -6.19 -2.11 29.94
C SER A 89 -5.34 -2.02 31.22
N GLN A 90 -5.80 -2.64 32.31
CA GLN A 90 -5.10 -2.59 33.60
C GLN A 90 -3.68 -3.14 33.49
N GLN A 91 -2.71 -2.36 33.94
CA GLN A 91 -1.34 -2.79 34.16
C GLN A 91 -0.96 -2.56 35.61
N ILE A 92 -0.41 -3.59 36.26
CA ILE A 92 0.15 -3.47 37.61
C ILE A 92 1.61 -3.03 37.45
N ILE A 93 1.94 -1.88 38.05
CA ILE A 93 3.28 -1.31 38.01
C ILE A 93 4.05 -1.84 39.21
N GLN A 94 5.14 -2.55 38.94
CA GLN A 94 6.07 -3.06 39.94
C GLN A 94 7.51 -2.77 39.52
N ARG A 95 8.45 -2.94 40.44
CA ARG A 95 9.88 -2.71 40.18
C ARG A 95 10.39 -3.54 38.99
N ASP A 96 9.93 -4.79 38.87
CA ASP A 96 10.34 -5.71 37.82
C ASP A 96 9.41 -5.67 36.59
N SER A 97 8.30 -4.93 36.68
CA SER A 97 7.29 -4.79 35.62
C SER A 97 6.84 -3.32 35.53
N PRO A 98 7.68 -2.44 34.94
CA PRO A 98 7.34 -1.03 34.79
C PRO A 98 6.23 -0.82 33.76
N LEU A 99 5.55 0.33 33.85
CA LEU A 99 4.56 0.75 32.86
C LEU A 99 5.22 0.85 31.48
N THR A 100 4.75 0.04 30.53
CA THR A 100 5.27 0.04 29.16
C THR A 100 4.30 0.76 28.24
N VAL A 101 4.78 1.82 27.59
CA VAL A 101 3.97 2.68 26.73
C VAL A 101 4.28 2.36 25.26
N PRO A 102 3.33 1.74 24.52
CA PRO A 102 3.58 1.34 23.15
C PRO A 102 3.56 2.54 22.19
N ILE A 103 4.57 2.58 21.32
CA ILE A 103 4.66 3.49 20.18
C ILE A 103 4.02 2.80 18.96
N SER A 104 3.14 3.49 18.23
CA SER A 104 2.50 2.96 17.03
C SER A 104 3.20 3.36 15.73
N GLY A 105 4.06 4.38 15.76
CA GLY A 105 4.80 4.82 14.60
C GLY A 105 5.53 6.14 14.80
N PHE A 106 6.08 6.67 13.71
CA PHE A 106 6.76 7.96 13.68
C PHE A 106 5.82 9.04 13.13
N LYS A 107 5.92 10.25 13.65
CA LYS A 107 5.20 11.41 13.10
C LYS A 107 5.94 11.89 11.84
N SER A 108 5.24 11.89 10.71
CA SER A 108 5.72 12.47 9.46
C SER A 108 5.10 13.85 9.28
N TYR A 109 5.91 14.89 9.44
CA TYR A 109 5.48 16.29 9.26
C TYR A 109 5.52 16.76 7.81
N TYR A 110 6.24 16.04 6.95
CA TYR A 110 6.31 16.31 5.53
C TYR A 110 5.35 15.40 4.79
N GLU A 111 4.55 15.96 3.89
CA GLU A 111 3.87 15.16 2.88
C GLU A 111 4.92 14.41 2.07
N SER A 112 4.90 13.08 2.15
CA SER A 112 5.66 12.26 1.22
C SER A 112 5.17 12.57 -0.20
N THR A 113 6.09 12.76 -1.14
CA THR A 113 5.74 12.95 -2.56
C THR A 113 5.08 11.72 -3.18
N GLU A 114 5.10 10.59 -2.47
CA GLU A 114 4.36 9.37 -2.76
C GLU A 114 2.85 9.65 -2.65
N GLY A 115 2.23 9.94 -3.79
CA GLY A 115 0.83 10.33 -3.92
C GLY A 115 0.65 11.54 -4.80
N ARG A 116 1.56 12.52 -4.73
CA ARG A 116 1.48 13.77 -5.51
C ARG A 116 1.57 13.55 -7.02
N LEU A 117 2.40 12.62 -7.52
CA LEU A 117 2.48 12.37 -8.96
C LEU A 117 1.23 11.68 -9.51
N THR A 118 0.72 10.66 -8.82
CA THR A 118 -0.51 9.98 -9.19
C THR A 118 -1.71 10.90 -9.06
N GLU A 119 -1.73 11.76 -8.04
CA GLU A 119 -2.78 12.74 -7.82
C GLU A 119 -2.73 13.86 -8.87
N VAL A 120 -1.54 14.37 -9.20
CA VAL A 120 -1.33 15.30 -10.32
C VAL A 120 -1.74 14.66 -11.65
N LEU A 121 -1.44 13.39 -11.89
CA LEU A 121 -1.84 12.66 -13.09
C LEU A 121 -3.36 12.42 -13.13
N MET A 122 -3.98 12.11 -11.99
CA MET A 122 -5.42 11.88 -11.87
C MET A 122 -6.25 13.16 -11.90
N ASN A 123 -5.64 14.31 -11.57
CA ASN A 123 -6.23 15.65 -11.65
C ASN A 123 -5.85 16.39 -12.95
N SER A 124 -4.96 15.82 -13.76
CA SER A 124 -4.63 16.30 -15.10
C SER A 124 -5.80 16.04 -16.07
N PRO A 125 -5.91 16.80 -17.18
CA PRO A 125 -6.87 16.52 -18.27
C PRO A 125 -6.78 15.09 -18.82
N PHE A 126 -5.66 14.37 -18.63
CA PHE A 126 -5.53 12.95 -18.98
C PHE A 126 -6.02 11.98 -17.90
N GLY A 127 -6.33 12.45 -16.69
CA GLY A 127 -6.74 11.63 -15.56
C GLY A 127 -8.02 10.82 -15.81
N PHE A 128 -8.92 11.30 -16.67
CA PHE A 128 -10.11 10.56 -17.08
C PHE A 128 -9.77 9.23 -17.76
N ILE A 129 -8.68 9.17 -18.53
CA ILE A 129 -8.22 7.96 -19.23
C ILE A 129 -7.76 6.90 -18.23
N PHE A 130 -7.09 7.32 -17.15
CA PHE A 130 -6.53 6.45 -16.13
C PHE A 130 -7.54 6.02 -15.05
N ARG A 131 -8.73 6.64 -15.00
CA ARG A 131 -9.82 6.24 -14.08
C ARG A 131 -10.55 4.98 -14.51
N SER A 132 -10.55 4.64 -15.80
CA SER A 132 -11.26 3.48 -16.34
C SER A 132 -10.30 2.51 -17.04
N LYS A 133 -10.38 1.23 -16.67
CA LYS A 133 -9.54 0.15 -17.25
C LYS A 133 -9.67 0.08 -18.77
N LEU A 134 -10.85 0.36 -19.32
CA LEU A 134 -11.10 0.32 -20.76
C LEU A 134 -10.37 1.45 -21.49
N TYR A 135 -10.49 2.69 -21.01
CA TYR A 135 -9.83 3.84 -21.64
C TYR A 135 -8.31 3.79 -21.47
N SER A 136 -7.82 3.29 -20.34
CA SER A 136 -6.40 3.04 -20.13
C SER A 136 -5.87 2.02 -21.15
N LEU A 137 -6.57 0.90 -21.35
CA LEU A 137 -6.18 -0.12 -22.34
C LEU A 137 -6.14 0.45 -23.76
N LEU A 138 -7.17 1.21 -24.15
CA LEU A 138 -7.25 1.85 -25.46
C LEU A 138 -6.11 2.85 -25.66
N PHE A 139 -5.78 3.66 -24.65
CA PHE A 139 -4.69 4.63 -24.68
C PHE A 139 -3.32 3.96 -24.84
N PHE A 140 -3.04 2.88 -24.10
CA PHE A 140 -1.80 2.14 -24.27
C PHE A 140 -1.75 1.41 -25.63
N GLY A 141 -2.89 0.89 -26.10
CA GLY A 141 -2.98 0.27 -27.42
C GLY A 141 -2.66 1.25 -28.55
N THR A 142 -3.20 2.47 -28.52
CA THR A 142 -2.89 3.49 -29.52
C THR A 142 -1.45 3.97 -29.43
N LEU A 143 -0.90 4.11 -28.22
CA LEU A 143 0.50 4.49 -28.01
C LEU A 143 1.45 3.43 -28.61
N VAL A 144 1.15 2.15 -28.39
CA VAL A 144 1.93 1.05 -29.00
C VAL A 144 1.84 1.12 -30.52
N ILE A 145 0.67 1.31 -31.11
CA ILE A 145 0.51 1.40 -32.58
C ILE A 145 1.29 2.59 -33.16
N MET A 146 1.29 3.74 -32.48
CA MET A 146 2.04 4.92 -32.90
C MET A 146 3.55 4.74 -32.77
N ALA A 147 4.02 4.09 -31.71
CA ALA A 147 5.43 3.84 -31.47
C ALA A 147 5.98 2.65 -32.27
N PHE A 148 5.11 1.72 -32.66
CA PHE A 148 5.45 0.49 -33.39
C PHE A 148 6.35 0.73 -34.61
N PRO A 149 6.03 1.64 -35.56
CA PRO A 149 6.87 1.87 -36.74
C PRO A 149 8.26 2.44 -36.41
N TYR A 150 8.43 3.10 -35.27
CA TYR A 150 9.71 3.70 -34.86
C TYR A 150 10.60 2.73 -34.09
N VAL A 151 10.02 1.79 -33.34
CA VAL A 151 10.77 0.86 -32.50
C VAL A 151 11.15 -0.41 -33.27
N ILE A 152 10.28 -0.88 -34.17
CA ILE A 152 10.48 -2.17 -34.84
C ILE A 152 11.76 -2.27 -35.68
N PRO A 153 12.26 -1.21 -36.36
CA PRO A 153 13.51 -1.30 -37.13
C PRO A 153 14.73 -1.63 -36.27
N TYR A 154 14.69 -1.33 -34.97
CA TYR A 154 15.82 -1.56 -34.04
C TYR A 154 15.77 -2.92 -33.35
N VAL A 155 14.57 -3.47 -33.12
CA VAL A 155 14.39 -4.72 -32.37
C VAL A 155 14.23 -5.93 -33.30
N ALA A 156 13.62 -5.72 -34.47
CA ALA A 156 13.35 -6.76 -35.46
C ALA A 156 13.42 -6.19 -36.89
N PRO A 157 14.63 -5.95 -37.43
CA PRO A 157 14.82 -5.33 -38.74
C PRO A 157 14.16 -6.13 -39.88
N ASP A 158 14.21 -7.46 -39.82
CA ASP A 158 13.60 -8.35 -40.83
C ASP A 158 12.07 -8.18 -40.92
N PHE A 159 11.42 -7.88 -39.79
CA PHE A 159 9.98 -7.64 -39.74
C PHE A 159 9.64 -6.20 -40.16
N ALA A 160 10.52 -5.25 -39.89
CA ALA A 160 10.36 -3.85 -40.29
C ALA A 160 10.30 -3.72 -41.83
N GLU A 161 11.15 -4.44 -42.56
CA GLU A 161 11.13 -4.45 -44.03
C GLU A 161 9.83 -5.03 -44.60
N GLN A 162 9.30 -6.09 -43.99
CA GLN A 162 8.03 -6.70 -44.41
C GLN A 162 6.86 -5.75 -44.15
N TYR A 163 6.87 -5.06 -43.01
CA TYR A 163 5.86 -4.08 -42.64
C TYR A 163 5.87 -2.85 -43.56
N GLN A 164 7.06 -2.34 -43.93
CA GLN A 164 7.18 -1.24 -44.88
C GLN A 164 6.70 -1.63 -46.29
N LYS A 165 7.00 -2.86 -46.74
CA LYS A 165 6.47 -3.41 -48.00
C LYS A 165 4.94 -3.51 -47.97
N MET A 166 4.35 -3.99 -46.88
CA MET A 166 2.89 -4.03 -46.71
C MET A 166 2.25 -2.63 -46.69
N GLN A 167 2.87 -1.64 -46.02
CA GLN A 167 2.39 -0.26 -46.06
C GLN A 167 2.49 0.35 -47.47
N ALA A 168 3.56 0.06 -48.20
CA ALA A 168 3.73 0.51 -49.58
C ALA A 168 2.69 -0.12 -50.53
N GLU A 169 2.36 -1.40 -50.33
CA GLU A 169 1.31 -2.10 -51.09
C GLU A 169 -0.10 -1.60 -50.74
N MET A 170 -0.38 -1.27 -49.48
CA MET A 170 -1.67 -0.71 -49.06
C MET A 170 -1.88 0.74 -49.50
N ASN A 171 -0.82 1.52 -49.62
CA ASN A 171 -0.86 2.90 -50.10
C ASN A 171 -0.70 3.02 -51.63
N ALA A 172 -0.43 1.91 -52.33
CA ALA A 172 -0.43 1.89 -53.78
C ALA A 172 -1.87 1.94 -54.31
N PRO A 173 -2.16 2.73 -55.37
CA PRO A 173 -3.48 2.71 -56.01
C PRO A 173 -3.81 1.30 -56.49
N PRO A 174 -5.10 0.88 -56.50
CA PRO A 174 -5.50 -0.48 -56.82
C PRO A 174 -4.89 -0.91 -58.16
N GLN A 175 -4.00 -1.90 -58.14
CA GLN A 175 -3.53 -2.50 -59.39
C GLN A 175 -4.68 -3.33 -59.97
N GLU A 176 -5.17 -2.88 -61.11
CA GLU A 176 -6.14 -3.59 -61.93
C GLU A 176 -5.51 -4.94 -62.37
N ASN A 177 -6.20 -6.03 -62.00
CA ASN A 177 -6.05 -7.39 -62.53
C ASN A 177 -4.84 -8.22 -62.06
N LYS A 178 -5.02 -8.98 -60.97
CA LYS A 178 -4.50 -10.36 -60.86
C LYS A 178 -5.57 -11.29 -60.27
N PRO A 179 -5.87 -12.45 -60.89
CA PRO A 179 -6.90 -13.36 -60.42
C PRO A 179 -6.52 -14.02 -59.09
N MET A 180 -7.49 -14.00 -58.19
CA MET A 180 -7.44 -14.50 -56.82
C MET A 180 -7.42 -16.03 -56.81
N GLY A 181 -6.23 -16.64 -56.90
CA GLY A 181 -6.11 -18.10 -56.99
C GLY A 181 -4.86 -18.76 -56.39
N GLU A 182 -3.82 -18.03 -56.00
CA GLU A 182 -2.50 -18.68 -55.78
C GLU A 182 -1.79 -18.41 -54.43
N ILE A 183 -2.49 -17.89 -53.40
CA ILE A 183 -1.85 -17.64 -52.08
C ILE A 183 -2.24 -18.67 -51.00
N LEU A 184 -3.23 -19.55 -51.24
CA LEU A 184 -3.66 -20.54 -50.22
C LEU A 184 -2.97 -21.91 -50.30
N SER A 185 -1.99 -22.13 -51.18
CA SER A 185 -1.38 -23.47 -51.39
C SER A 185 0.01 -23.67 -50.76
N LYS A 186 0.59 -22.67 -50.10
CA LYS A 186 1.95 -22.79 -49.50
C LYS A 186 2.02 -22.32 -48.04
N ALA A 187 1.20 -22.88 -47.16
CA ALA A 187 1.47 -22.85 -45.72
C ALA A 187 0.64 -23.92 -44.98
N ALA A 188 1.01 -25.19 -45.12
CA ALA A 188 0.59 -26.23 -44.17
C ALA A 188 1.83 -27.04 -43.77
N PRO A 189 2.28 -26.97 -42.50
CA PRO A 189 3.40 -27.77 -42.05
C PRO A 189 2.98 -29.24 -41.86
N LYS A 190 3.89 -30.13 -42.26
CA LYS A 190 3.89 -31.57 -41.96
C LYS A 190 3.80 -31.80 -40.45
N ASN A 191 2.82 -32.58 -40.00
CA ASN A 191 2.94 -33.37 -38.77
C ASN A 191 2.85 -34.86 -39.14
N GLN A 192 3.97 -35.57 -38.95
CA GLN A 192 4.07 -37.02 -38.93
C GLN A 192 4.04 -37.49 -37.48
N ALA A 193 3.08 -38.37 -37.16
CA ALA A 193 3.13 -39.51 -36.23
C ALA A 193 1.68 -40.06 -36.14
N ILE A 194 1.31 -41.16 -36.82
CA ILE A 194 1.33 -42.57 -36.36
C ILE A 194 0.62 -42.69 -34.99
N SER A 195 -0.45 -43.44 -34.73
CA SER A 195 -1.07 -44.68 -35.23
C SER A 195 -2.58 -44.63 -34.87
N GLU A 196 -3.52 -45.26 -35.56
CA GLU A 196 -3.86 -46.68 -35.37
C GLU A 196 -4.78 -47.17 -36.50
N LYS A 197 -4.47 -48.38 -36.95
CA LYS A 197 -5.28 -49.21 -37.84
C LYS A 197 -6.53 -49.69 -37.09
N TYR A 198 -7.71 -49.52 -37.68
CA TYR A 198 -8.81 -50.51 -37.75
C TYR A 198 -9.74 -49.99 -38.86
N SER A 199 -9.60 -50.42 -40.13
CA SER A 199 -10.06 -51.69 -40.71
C SER A 199 -11.52 -52.02 -40.41
N ASN A 200 -12.31 -52.04 -41.50
CA ASN A 200 -13.59 -52.72 -41.67
C ASN A 200 -14.78 -52.18 -40.88
N SER A 201 -16.03 -52.20 -41.37
CA SER A 201 -16.62 -52.61 -42.65
C SER A 201 -18.13 -52.40 -42.50
N GLY A 202 -18.84 -52.16 -43.60
CA GLY A 202 -20.28 -52.43 -43.70
C GLY A 202 -21.16 -51.20 -43.49
N LYS A 203 -21.63 -50.57 -44.56
CA LYS A 203 -22.87 -50.90 -45.31
C LYS A 203 -24.16 -50.61 -44.53
N ARG A 204 -24.94 -49.68 -45.11
CA ARG A 204 -26.41 -49.60 -45.17
C ARG A 204 -27.08 -49.25 -43.81
N THR A 205 -28.11 -48.41 -43.69
CA THR A 205 -29.16 -48.00 -44.63
C THR A 205 -29.93 -46.80 -44.05
N ARG A 206 -30.63 -46.06 -44.93
CA ARG A 206 -31.88 -45.27 -44.76
C ARG A 206 -32.72 -45.66 -43.51
N LYS A 207 -33.55 -44.83 -42.88
CA LYS A 207 -34.54 -43.85 -43.40
C LYS A 207 -35.18 -43.12 -42.20
N ARG A 208 -35.67 -41.89 -42.42
CA ARG A 208 -36.60 -41.14 -41.55
C ARG A 208 -37.87 -41.93 -41.19
N GLY A 209 -38.43 -41.65 -40.03
CA GLY A 209 -39.78 -42.02 -39.60
C GLY A 209 -39.90 -41.94 -38.09
#